data_AF-A0A0M3JK00-F1
#
_entry.id   AF-A0A0M3JK00-F1
#
_cell.length_a   1.000
_cell.length_b   1.000
_cell.length_c   1.000
_cell.angle_alpha   90.00
_cell.angle_beta   90.00
_cell.angle_gamma   90.00
#
_symmetry.space_group_name_H-M   'P 1'
#
loop_
_entity.id
_entity.type
_entity.pdbx_description
1 polymer ?
#
loop_
_entity_poly.entity_id
_entity_poly.type
_entity_poly.pdbx_seq_one_letter_code
_entity_poly.pdbx_strand_id
1 'polypeptide(L)'
;MWSGMNGAIEPTKIKELVAEKAPQFANFAQHDAHEFLSFLIDGLHEDLNRVKTKPYTSTVEANGRADIEVSNEAWKNYLLRNDSLFVDLFHGQLKSRLQCPQCHQ
;
A
#
# COMPACT_ATOMS: atom_id res chain seq x y z
N MET A 1 -22.48 10.43 1.70
CA MET A 1 -22.88 9.06 1.31
C MET A 1 -23.69 8.38 2.41
N TRP A 2 -23.16 8.22 3.62
CA TRP A 2 -23.84 7.50 4.72
C TRP A 2 -24.91 8.29 5.51
N SER A 3 -25.19 9.55 5.15
CA SER A 3 -26.19 10.37 5.88
C SER A 3 -27.64 10.01 5.54
N GLY A 4 -27.90 9.24 4.47
CA GLY A 4 -29.25 8.90 4.01
C GLY A 4 -30.04 10.07 3.38
N MET A 5 -29.43 11.26 3.30
CA MET A 5 -30.14 12.48 2.91
C MET A 5 -30.21 12.71 1.39
N ASN A 6 -29.28 12.15 0.61
CA ASN A 6 -29.13 12.43 -0.82
C ASN A 6 -29.08 11.12 -1.62
N GLY A 7 -29.77 11.07 -2.76
CA GLY A 7 -29.72 9.93 -3.69
C GLY A 7 -28.45 9.88 -4.55
N ALA A 8 -27.80 11.03 -4.77
CA ALA A 8 -26.52 11.16 -5.47
C ALA A 8 -25.75 12.37 -4.94
N ILE A 9 -24.42 12.34 -5.05
CA ILE A 9 -23.52 13.44 -4.65
C ILE A 9 -22.41 13.53 -5.70
N GLU A 10 -22.08 14.75 -6.12
CA GLU A 10 -20.92 15.01 -6.97
C GLU A 10 -19.64 15.16 -6.12
N PRO A 11 -18.60 14.34 -6.33
CA PRO A 11 -17.40 14.33 -5.49
C PRO A 11 -16.31 15.31 -5.99
N THR A 12 -16.67 16.54 -6.38
CA THR A 12 -15.76 17.51 -7.01
C THR A 12 -14.48 17.74 -6.19
N LYS A 13 -14.62 17.93 -4.87
CA LYS A 13 -13.46 18.14 -3.97
C LYS A 13 -12.51 16.95 -3.94
N ILE A 14 -13.05 15.73 -3.99
CA ILE A 14 -12.21 14.52 -4.01
C ILE A 14 -11.48 14.45 -5.35
N LYS A 15 -12.16 14.74 -6.47
CA LYS A 15 -11.54 14.76 -7.81
C LYS A 15 -10.41 15.78 -7.90
N GLU A 16 -10.57 16.97 -7.32
CA GLU A 16 -9.55 18.03 -7.28
C GLU A 16 -8.33 17.60 -6.45
N LEU A 17 -8.54 17.06 -5.25
CA LEU A 17 -7.44 16.58 -4.39
C LEU A 17 -6.67 15.42 -5.03
N VAL A 18 -7.38 14.48 -5.65
CA VAL A 18 -6.76 13.39 -6.40
C VAL A 18 -5.92 13.94 -7.56
N ALA A 19 -6.45 14.91 -8.31
CA ALA A 19 -5.73 15.52 -9.43
C ALA A 19 -4.46 16.26 -8.98
N GLU A 20 -4.47 16.86 -7.78
CA GLU A 20 -3.29 17.51 -7.20
C GLU A 20 -2.19 16.50 -6.85
N LYS A 21 -2.56 15.37 -6.24
CA LYS A 21 -1.60 14.35 -5.77
C LYS A 21 -1.17 13.35 -6.85
N ALA A 22 -2.03 13.08 -7.82
CA ALA A 22 -1.82 12.15 -8.92
C ALA A 22 -2.30 12.79 -10.24
N PRO A 23 -1.44 13.60 -10.90
CA PRO A 23 -1.80 14.37 -12.09
C PRO A 23 -2.32 13.55 -13.26
N GLN A 24 -2.01 12.25 -13.34
CA GLN A 24 -2.57 11.37 -14.37
C GLN A 24 -4.11 11.30 -14.31
N PHE A 25 -4.70 11.42 -13.12
CA PHE A 25 -6.15 11.45 -12.93
C PHE A 25 -6.75 12.86 -13.08
N ALA A 26 -5.98 13.88 -13.47
CA ALA A 26 -6.49 15.25 -13.59
C ALA A 26 -7.41 15.45 -14.81
N ASN A 27 -7.22 14.68 -15.88
CA ASN A 27 -8.02 14.76 -17.09
C ASN A 27 -9.43 14.13 -16.91
N PHE A 28 -10.18 14.09 -18.01
CA PHE A 28 -11.53 13.52 -18.10
C PHE A 28 -11.59 12.24 -18.96
N ALA A 29 -10.45 11.59 -19.21
CA ALA A 29 -10.41 10.30 -19.87
C ALA A 29 -10.89 9.17 -18.94
N GLN A 30 -11.18 8.01 -19.52
CA GLN A 30 -11.38 6.78 -18.76
C GLN A 30 -10.04 6.31 -18.19
N HIS A 31 -10.05 5.80 -16.95
CA HIS A 31 -8.86 5.34 -16.23
C HIS A 31 -9.08 3.94 -15.66
N ASP A 32 -7.98 3.26 -15.33
CA ASP A 32 -8.04 1.98 -14.64
C ASP A 32 -8.46 2.17 -13.17
N ALA A 33 -9.58 1.58 -12.79
CA ALA A 33 -10.10 1.63 -11.43
C ALA A 33 -9.15 0.96 -10.41
N HIS A 34 -8.38 -0.05 -10.82
CA HIS A 34 -7.43 -0.73 -9.95
C HIS A 34 -6.21 0.15 -9.66
N GLU A 35 -5.72 0.89 -10.67
CA GLU A 35 -4.67 1.88 -10.48
C GLU A 35 -5.13 2.97 -9.50
N PHE A 36 -6.34 3.51 -9.71
CA PHE A 36 -6.92 4.51 -8.82
C PHE A 36 -7.11 3.99 -7.38
N LEU A 37 -7.60 2.76 -7.22
CA LEU A 37 -7.78 2.14 -5.91
C LEU A 37 -6.44 1.95 -5.18
N SER A 38 -5.41 1.51 -5.90
CA SER A 38 -4.07 1.31 -5.34
C SER A 38 -3.49 2.63 -4.85
N PHE A 39 -3.60 3.69 -5.66
CA PHE A 39 -3.20 5.04 -5.29
C PHE A 39 -3.95 5.54 -4.05
N LEU A 40 -5.27 5.35 -4.00
CA LEU A 40 -6.09 5.83 -2.89
C LEU A 40 -5.76 5.12 -1.57
N ILE A 41 -5.58 3.79 -1.60
CA ILE A 41 -5.22 3.00 -0.42
C ILE A 41 -3.83 3.40 0.09
N ASP A 42 -2.85 3.57 -0.81
CA ASP A 42 -1.49 3.98 -0.43
C ASP A 42 -1.48 5.39 0.17
N GLY A 43 -2.15 6.35 -0.47
CA GLY A 43 -2.26 7.72 0.04
C GLY A 43 -2.94 7.80 1.41
N LEU A 44 -4.06 7.09 1.59
CA LEU A 44 -4.75 7.04 2.88
C LEU A 44 -3.96 6.27 3.95
N HIS A 45 -3.21 5.23 3.55
CA HIS A 45 -2.28 4.53 4.44
C HIS A 45 -1.23 5.50 4.98
N GLU A 46 -0.59 6.27 4.11
CA GLU A 46 0.47 7.21 4.46
C GLU A 46 -0.04 8.37 5.33
N ASP A 47 -1.19 8.97 4.99
CA ASP A 47 -1.81 10.04 5.78
C ASP A 47 -2.16 9.57 7.20
N LEU A 48 -2.60 8.31 7.35
CA LEU A 48 -3.00 7.73 8.62
C LEU A 48 -1.91 6.87 9.27
N ASN A 49 -0.68 6.89 8.74
CA ASN A 49 0.42 6.12 9.29
C ASN A 49 0.78 6.65 10.69
N ARG A 50 0.72 5.76 11.68
CA ARG A 50 1.05 6.01 13.09
C ARG A 50 2.56 6.18 13.26
N VAL A 51 3.37 5.58 12.38
CA VAL A 51 4.82 5.79 12.33
C VAL A 51 5.13 7.13 11.65
N LYS A 52 5.58 8.12 12.42
CA LYS A 52 5.92 9.46 11.89
C LYS A 52 7.35 9.59 11.39
N THR A 53 8.27 8.83 11.96
CA THR A 53 9.67 8.79 11.54
C THR A 53 10.01 7.36 11.15
N LYS A 54 10.11 7.10 9.84
CA LYS A 54 10.36 5.76 9.32
C LYS A 54 11.83 5.40 9.54
N PRO A 55 12.15 4.42 10.41
CA PRO A 55 13.52 4.00 10.60
C PRO A 55 14.06 3.31 9.35
N TYR A 56 15.39 3.32 9.18
CA TYR A 56 16.03 2.47 8.20
C TYR A 56 15.87 1.01 8.63
N THR A 57 15.44 0.16 7.71
CA THR A 57 15.26 -1.28 7.91
C THR A 57 16.03 -2.01 6.82
N SER A 58 16.78 -3.05 7.19
CA SER A 58 17.46 -3.91 6.23
C SER A 58 16.49 -4.92 5.59
N THR A 59 16.83 -5.36 4.38
CA THR A 59 16.14 -6.48 3.73
C THR A 59 16.35 -7.76 4.52
N VAL A 60 15.29 -8.52 4.74
CA VAL A 60 15.34 -9.82 5.42
C VAL A 60 15.50 -10.91 4.37
N GLU A 61 16.70 -11.49 4.31
CA GLU A 61 16.99 -12.62 3.43
C GLU A 61 16.72 -13.95 4.15
N ALA A 62 16.28 -14.96 3.40
CA ALA A 62 15.99 -16.27 3.97
C ALA A 62 17.26 -16.94 4.51
N ASN A 63 18.37 -16.90 3.74
CA ASN A 63 19.67 -17.48 4.10
C ASN A 63 19.60 -18.91 4.66
N GLY A 64 18.65 -19.72 4.17
CA GLY A 64 18.43 -21.10 4.63
C GLY A 64 17.68 -21.24 5.96
N ARG A 65 17.24 -20.15 6.58
CA ARG A 65 16.40 -20.15 7.79
C ARG A 65 14.97 -20.62 7.48
N ALA A 66 14.23 -21.00 8.52
CA ALA A 66 12.85 -21.44 8.34
C ALA A 66 11.96 -20.28 7.88
N ASP A 67 11.03 -20.55 6.96
CA ASP A 67 10.13 -19.54 6.39
C ASP A 67 9.38 -18.75 7.46
N ILE A 68 8.96 -19.41 8.55
CA ILE A 68 8.22 -18.78 9.64
C ILE A 68 9.06 -17.76 10.43
N GLU A 69 10.37 -17.99 10.56
CA GLU A 69 11.26 -17.05 11.24
C GLU A 69 11.48 -15.81 10.37
N VAL A 70 11.73 -16.05 9.08
CA VAL A 70 11.96 -15.01 8.07
C VAL A 70 10.69 -14.17 7.86
N SER A 71 9.51 -14.79 7.79
CA SER A 71 8.24 -14.09 7.60
C SER A 71 7.91 -13.19 8.79
N ASN A 72 8.07 -13.71 10.02
CA ASN A 72 7.86 -12.94 11.24
C ASN A 72 8.84 -11.76 11.37
N GLU A 73 10.12 -11.97 11.04
CA GLU A 73 11.12 -10.89 11.03
C GLU A 73 10.78 -9.83 9.98
N ALA A 74 10.46 -10.25 8.75
CA ALA A 74 10.07 -9.34 7.67
C ALA A 74 8.81 -8.55 8.00
N TRP A 75 7.81 -9.19 8.63
CA TRP A 75 6.58 -8.51 9.04
C TRP A 75 6.82 -7.51 10.18
N LYS A 76 7.64 -7.87 11.17
CA LYS A 76 8.06 -6.93 12.23
C LYS A 76 8.78 -5.73 11.63
N ASN A 77 9.73 -5.94 10.71
CA ASN A 77 10.43 -4.86 10.02
C ASN A 77 9.49 -3.99 9.18
N TYR A 78 8.50 -4.61 8.53
CA TYR A 78 7.46 -3.89 7.79
C TYR A 78 6.64 -2.97 8.70
N LEU A 79 6.19 -3.48 9.86
CA LEU A 79 5.39 -2.73 10.84
C LEU A 79 6.16 -1.58 11.49
N LEU A 80 7.50 -1.64 11.58
CA LEU A 80 8.32 -0.52 12.06
C LEU A 80 8.17 0.75 11.20
N ARG A 81 7.69 0.61 9.96
CA ARG A 81 7.56 1.71 9.00
C ARG A 81 6.11 1.97 8.59
N ASN A 82 5.26 0.96 8.70
CA ASN A 82 3.90 0.97 8.18
C ASN A 82 2.96 0.48 9.28
N ASP A 83 2.25 1.42 9.92
CA ASP A 83 1.28 1.10 10.96
C ASP A 83 0.04 1.97 10.77
N SER A 84 -1.02 1.42 10.18
CA SER A 84 -2.29 2.15 10.00
C SER A 84 -3.44 1.17 9.87
N LEU A 85 -4.67 1.69 9.92
CA LEU A 85 -5.88 0.90 9.71
C LEU A 85 -5.85 0.13 8.37
N PHE A 86 -5.19 0.67 7.34
CA PHE A 86 -5.08 -0.01 6.05
C PHE A 86 -4.14 -1.22 6.13
N VAL A 87 -3.08 -1.14 6.94
CA VAL A 87 -2.23 -2.30 7.22
C VAL A 87 -3.04 -3.39 7.92
N ASP A 88 -3.83 -2.97 8.93
CA ASP A 88 -4.64 -3.87 9.74
C ASP A 88 -5.71 -4.62 8.91
N LEU A 89 -6.28 -3.98 7.87
CA LEU A 89 -7.41 -4.51 7.10
C LEU A 89 -7.04 -5.13 5.75
N PHE A 90 -6.05 -4.57 5.03
CA PHE A 90 -5.80 -4.90 3.63
C PHE A 90 -4.42 -5.50 3.37
N HIS A 91 -3.45 -5.30 4.26
CA HIS A 91 -2.09 -5.75 3.98
C HIS A 91 -1.91 -7.21 4.39
N GLY A 92 -1.25 -7.96 3.52
CA GLY A 92 -0.84 -9.33 3.75
C GLY A 92 0.63 -9.53 3.39
N GLN A 93 1.11 -10.77 3.52
CA GLN A 93 2.49 -11.12 3.22
C GLN A 93 2.55 -12.28 2.23
N LEU A 94 3.39 -12.14 1.21
CA LEU A 94 3.70 -13.18 0.23
C LEU A 94 5.14 -13.64 0.39
N LYS A 95 5.41 -14.92 0.08
CA LYS A 95 6.77 -15.46 -0.05
C LYS A 95 7.18 -15.42 -1.52
N SER A 96 8.20 -14.62 -1.84
CA SER A 96 8.80 -14.59 -3.17
C SER A 96 10.07 -15.45 -3.20
N ARG A 97 10.23 -16.24 -4.26
CA ARG A 97 11.46 -17.00 -4.54
C ARG A 97 11.95 -16.63 -5.94
N LEU A 98 13.15 -16.04 -5.99
CA LEU A 98 13.85 -15.78 -7.24
C LEU A 98 14.88 -16.89 -7.45
N GLN A 99 14.98 -17.40 -8.67
CA GLN A 99 15.99 -18.37 -9.05
C GLN A 99 16.60 -17.91 -10.37
N CYS A 100 17.91 -17.74 -10.40
CA CYS A 100 18.60 -17.30 -11.61
C CYS A 100 18.59 -18.42 -12.66
N PRO A 101 18.17 -18.18 -13.91
CA PRO A 101 18.12 -19.21 -14.94
C PRO A 101 19.51 -19.66 -15.42
N GLN A 102 20.58 -18.91 -15.13
CA GLN A 102 21.94 -19.28 -15.51
C GLN A 102 22.64 -20.12 -14.43
N CYS A 103 22.80 -19.58 -13.22
CA CYS A 103 23.51 -20.29 -12.15
C CYS A 103 22.60 -21.24 -11.36
N HIS A 104 21.28 -21.21 -11.57
CA HIS A 104 20.27 -22.01 -10.85
C HIS A 104 20.34 -21.85 -9.32
N GLN A 105 21.03 -20.83 -8.86
CA GLN A 105 21.10 -20.36 -7.48
C GLN A 105 20.02 -19.31 -7.23
#